data_AF-A0A7C4LCY9-F1
#
_entry.id   AF-A0A7C4LCY9-F1
#
_cell.length_a   1.000
_cell.length_b   1.000
_cell.length_c   1.000
_cell.angle_alpha   90.00
_cell.angle_beta   90.00
_cell.angle_gamma   90.00
#
_symmetry.space_group_name_H-M   'P 1'
#
loop_
_entity.id
_entity.type
_entity.pdbx_description
1 polymer ?
#
loop_
_entity_poly.entity_id
_entity_poly.type
_entity_poly.pdbx_seq_one_letter_code
_entity_poly.pdbx_strand_id
1 'polypeptide(L)'
;MPETRPADFAVAYEWQAGSLPPPYHYAYTLVIGADGAGVLTYVPDYDFNQPPVWTETFTVEAADLDRLYALLVETGVLRANWSAVADPPVGGEVESAQLTVDGRTYAIPFAVAPVDHSRVQAAYAAIRALAPPALWEKLAARRQAYMDEHPE
;
A
#
# COMPACT_ATOMS: atom_id res chain seq x y z
N MET A 1 22.39 -4.75 2.82
CA MET A 1 21.09 -5.39 3.06
C MET A 1 21.35 -6.80 3.52
N PRO A 2 20.66 -7.29 4.55
CA PRO A 2 20.73 -8.69 4.97
C PRO A 2 20.34 -9.66 3.84
N GLU A 3 20.99 -10.81 3.74
CA GLU A 3 20.69 -11.83 2.72
C GLU A 3 19.33 -12.51 2.95
N THR A 4 18.89 -12.56 4.21
CA THR A 4 17.59 -13.11 4.62
C THR A 4 16.72 -12.04 5.25
N ARG A 5 15.39 -12.25 5.24
CA ARG A 5 14.44 -11.32 5.86
C ARG A 5 14.76 -11.11 7.35
N PRO A 6 14.96 -9.86 7.80
CA PRO A 6 15.13 -9.55 9.22
C PRO A 6 13.87 -9.83 10.05
N ALA A 7 14.06 -10.11 11.34
CA ALA A 7 12.97 -10.42 12.26
C ALA A 7 12.04 -9.23 12.55
N ASP A 8 12.46 -8.01 12.23
CA ASP A 8 11.68 -6.78 12.37
C ASP A 8 11.07 -6.31 11.04
N PHE A 9 11.12 -7.15 9.99
CA PHE A 9 10.60 -6.80 8.67
C PHE A 9 9.11 -6.46 8.73
N ALA A 10 8.76 -5.21 8.49
CA ALA A 10 7.37 -4.74 8.52
C ALA A 10 7.08 -3.82 7.35
N VAL A 11 5.80 -3.77 6.96
CA VAL A 11 5.31 -3.02 5.80
C VAL A 11 4.16 -2.12 6.22
N ALA A 12 4.21 -0.86 5.84
CA ALA A 12 3.06 0.03 5.83
C ALA A 12 2.90 0.57 4.41
N TYR A 13 1.74 0.36 3.81
CA TYR A 13 1.43 0.77 2.45
C TYR A 13 0.16 1.61 2.45
N GLU A 14 0.18 2.68 1.68
CA GLU A 14 -0.91 3.63 1.57
C GLU A 14 -1.27 3.78 0.10
N TRP A 15 -2.57 3.75 -0.18
CA TRP A 15 -3.13 4.03 -1.49
C TRP A 15 -4.28 5.02 -1.32
N GLN A 16 -4.34 6.00 -2.21
CA GLN A 16 -5.41 6.98 -2.25
C GLN A 16 -5.88 7.17 -3.69
N ALA A 17 -7.19 7.21 -3.88
CA ALA A 17 -7.76 7.70 -5.11
C ALA A 17 -7.31 9.16 -5.31
N GLY A 18 -7.11 9.54 -6.57
CA GLY A 18 -6.90 10.94 -6.91
C GLY A 18 -8.13 11.79 -6.56
N SER A 19 -8.05 13.07 -6.91
CA SER A 19 -9.18 13.98 -6.77
C SER A 19 -10.33 13.53 -7.67
N LEU A 20 -11.37 12.96 -7.07
CA LEU A 20 -12.61 12.53 -7.72
C LEU A 20 -13.78 13.21 -6.99
N PRO A 21 -14.86 13.57 -7.67
CA PRO A 21 -16.05 14.05 -6.97
C PRO A 21 -16.55 12.98 -5.99
N PRO A 22 -17.10 13.35 -4.82
CA PRO A 22 -17.82 12.41 -3.98
C PRO A 22 -18.97 11.74 -4.78
N PRO A 23 -19.32 10.48 -4.50
CA PRO A 23 -18.71 9.56 -3.51
C PRO A 23 -17.56 8.72 -4.11
N TYR A 24 -16.94 9.15 -5.22
CA TYR A 24 -16.02 8.30 -5.97
C TYR A 24 -14.57 8.30 -5.42
N HIS A 25 -14.23 9.19 -4.48
CA HIS A 25 -12.96 9.15 -3.76
C HIS A 25 -12.93 8.00 -2.75
N TYR A 26 -11.77 7.40 -2.52
CA TYR A 26 -11.55 6.42 -1.44
C TYR A 26 -10.05 6.27 -1.17
N ALA A 27 -9.71 5.74 0.00
CA ALA A 27 -8.34 5.47 0.41
C ALA A 27 -8.25 4.16 1.18
N TYR A 28 -7.08 3.54 1.18
CA TYR A 28 -6.84 2.40 2.06
C TYR A 28 -5.38 2.33 2.51
N THR A 29 -5.18 1.76 3.70
CA THR A 29 -3.87 1.48 4.27
C THR A 29 -3.74 -0.01 4.58
N LEU A 30 -2.59 -0.57 4.22
CA LEU A 30 -2.23 -1.97 4.45
C LEU A 30 -1.00 -2.01 5.34
N VAL A 31 -1.16 -2.48 6.57
CA VAL A 31 -0.07 -2.63 7.54
C VAL A 31 0.16 -4.11 7.79
N ILE A 32 1.39 -4.56 7.68
CA ILE A 32 1.79 -5.94 7.96
C ILE A 32 2.96 -5.90 8.93
N GLY A 33 2.73 -6.44 10.12
CA GLY A 33 3.72 -6.57 11.17
C GLY A 33 4.75 -7.66 10.89
N ALA A 34 5.83 -7.65 11.67
CA ALA A 34 6.92 -8.62 11.51
C ALA A 34 6.54 -10.06 11.90
N ASP A 35 5.47 -10.19 12.69
CA ASP A 35 4.80 -11.45 13.05
C ASP A 35 3.84 -11.96 11.96
N GLY A 36 3.68 -11.22 10.85
CA GLY A 36 2.74 -11.53 9.78
C GLY A 36 1.30 -11.11 10.05
N ALA A 37 1.02 -10.40 11.15
CA ALA A 37 -0.30 -9.83 11.39
C ALA A 37 -0.56 -8.68 10.39
N GLY A 38 -1.60 -8.85 9.57
CA GLY A 38 -2.03 -7.89 8.56
C GLY A 38 -3.28 -7.13 8.98
N VAL A 39 -3.31 -5.83 8.73
CA VAL A 39 -4.46 -4.94 8.93
C VAL A 39 -4.68 -4.15 7.64
N LEU A 40 -5.89 -4.23 7.09
CA LEU A 40 -6.34 -3.43 5.96
C LEU A 40 -7.42 -2.47 6.44
N THR A 41 -7.14 -1.17 6.39
CA THR A 41 -8.08 -0.10 6.72
C THR A 41 -8.54 0.58 5.45
N TYR A 42 -9.84 0.79 5.30
CA TYR A 42 -10.46 1.33 4.09
C TYR A 42 -11.42 2.46 4.45
N VAL A 43 -11.32 3.57 3.71
CA VAL A 43 -12.15 4.76 3.85
C VAL A 43 -12.81 5.04 2.49
N PRO A 44 -14.16 4.96 2.37
CA PRO A 44 -14.86 4.99 1.09
C PRO A 44 -15.14 6.39 0.54
N ASP A 45 -14.68 7.46 1.20
CA ASP A 45 -14.91 8.85 0.80
C ASP A 45 -13.88 9.77 1.47
N TYR A 46 -13.98 11.09 1.26
CA TYR A 46 -13.19 12.09 1.94
C TYR A 46 -13.52 12.20 3.43
N ASP A 47 -12.51 12.42 4.27
CA ASP A 47 -12.65 12.57 5.72
C ASP A 47 -13.66 13.65 6.16
N PHE A 48 -13.82 14.73 5.38
CA PHE A 48 -14.77 15.79 5.71
C PHE A 48 -16.23 15.35 5.62
N ASN A 49 -16.53 14.27 4.90
CA ASN A 49 -17.85 13.63 4.86
C ASN A 49 -18.09 12.67 6.04
N GLN A 50 -17.10 12.49 6.92
CA GLN A 50 -17.14 11.56 8.06
C GLN A 50 -17.58 10.14 7.64
N PRO A 51 -16.97 9.55 6.59
CA PRO A 51 -17.36 8.23 6.10
C PRO A 51 -17.05 7.15 7.14
N PRO A 52 -17.70 5.97 7.04
CA PRO A 52 -17.35 4.84 7.87
C PRO A 52 -15.92 4.38 7.57
N VAL A 53 -15.21 3.95 8.62
CA VAL A 53 -13.90 3.29 8.47
C VAL A 53 -14.09 1.79 8.57
N TRP A 54 -13.67 1.05 7.55
CA TRP A 54 -13.72 -0.41 7.55
C TRP A 54 -12.34 -0.99 7.81
N THR A 55 -12.23 -1.85 8.82
CA THR A 55 -10.98 -2.51 9.18
C THR A 55 -11.15 -4.02 9.05
N GLU A 56 -10.23 -4.65 8.34
CA GLU A 56 -10.13 -6.09 8.18
C GLU A 56 -8.77 -6.57 8.68
N THR A 57 -8.72 -7.71 9.35
CA THR A 57 -7.48 -8.31 9.85
C THR A 57 -7.26 -9.66 9.18
N PHE A 58 -6.00 -10.01 8.95
CA PHE A 58 -5.60 -11.26 8.32
C PHE A 58 -4.18 -11.64 8.76
N THR A 59 -3.74 -12.82 8.34
CA THR A 59 -2.38 -13.30 8.59
C THR A 59 -1.69 -13.55 7.27
N VAL A 60 -0.43 -13.18 7.19
CA VAL A 60 0.47 -13.43 6.06
C VAL A 60 1.42 -14.55 6.44
N GLU A 61 1.55 -15.53 5.54
CA GLU A 61 2.50 -16.62 5.74
C GLU A 61 3.94 -16.09 5.72
N ALA A 62 4.79 -16.62 6.60
CA ALA A 62 6.19 -16.20 6.66
C ALA A 62 6.91 -16.34 5.31
N ALA A 63 6.58 -17.37 4.54
CA ALA A 63 7.14 -17.59 3.20
C ALA A 63 6.72 -16.53 2.17
N ASP A 64 5.55 -15.90 2.32
CA ASP A 64 5.13 -14.79 1.46
C ASP A 64 5.89 -13.51 1.82
N LEU A 65 6.13 -13.27 3.12
CA LEU A 65 7.00 -12.17 3.58
C LEU A 65 8.45 -12.34 3.13
N ASP A 66 8.98 -13.56 3.18
CA ASP A 66 10.34 -13.86 2.70
C ASP A 66 10.46 -13.59 1.19
N ARG A 67 9.42 -13.95 0.41
CA ARG A 67 9.34 -13.68 -1.03
C ARG A 67 9.25 -12.18 -1.32
N LEU A 68 8.42 -11.43 -0.58
CA LEU A 68 8.37 -9.98 -0.69
C LEU A 68 9.75 -9.37 -0.40
N TYR A 69 10.39 -9.75 0.71
CA TYR A 69 11.70 -9.21 1.07
C TYR A 69 12.75 -9.48 -0.01
N ALA A 70 12.83 -10.71 -0.52
CA ALA A 70 13.75 -11.06 -1.60
C ALA A 70 13.53 -10.20 -2.86
N LEU A 71 12.27 -10.00 -3.27
CA LEU A 71 11.92 -9.13 -4.38
C LEU A 71 12.38 -7.68 -4.13
N LEU A 72 12.15 -7.14 -2.93
CA LEU A 72 12.53 -5.76 -2.60
C LEU A 72 14.05 -5.55 -2.65
N VAL A 73 14.81 -6.57 -2.24
CA VAL A 73 16.29 -6.59 -2.34
C VAL A 73 16.73 -6.69 -3.81
N GLU A 74 16.19 -7.63 -4.57
CA GLU A 74 16.55 -7.86 -5.99
C GLU A 74 16.25 -6.64 -6.86
N THR A 75 15.09 -6.01 -6.63
CA THR A 75 14.66 -4.81 -7.35
C THR A 75 15.39 -3.54 -6.89
N GLY A 76 16.13 -3.59 -5.78
CA GLY A 76 16.89 -2.45 -5.25
C GLY A 76 16.03 -1.28 -4.76
N VAL A 77 14.78 -1.54 -4.36
CA VAL A 77 13.86 -0.50 -3.86
C VAL A 77 14.12 -0.14 -2.39
N LEU A 78 14.80 -1.00 -1.63
CA LEU A 78 15.27 -0.72 -0.27
C LEU A 78 16.47 0.23 -0.30
N ARG A 79 16.22 1.52 -0.55
CA ARG A 79 17.25 2.56 -0.63
C ARG A 79 16.78 3.87 0.01
N ALA A 80 17.74 4.66 0.48
CA ALA A 80 17.45 5.91 1.20
C ALA A 80 17.12 7.09 0.26
N ASN A 81 17.69 7.11 -0.94
CA ASN A 81 17.63 8.26 -1.82
C ASN A 81 16.90 7.92 -3.12
N TRP A 82 15.73 8.52 -3.31
CA TRP A 82 15.03 8.53 -4.59
C TRP A 82 15.40 9.78 -5.36
N SER A 83 15.64 9.64 -6.66
CA SER A 83 15.87 10.79 -7.53
C SER A 83 14.66 11.71 -7.50
N ALA A 84 14.90 13.01 -7.35
CA ALA A 84 13.83 14.00 -7.37
C ALA A 84 13.07 13.93 -8.69
N VAL A 85 11.74 13.92 -8.60
CA VAL A 85 10.87 14.07 -9.76
C VAL A 85 10.69 15.56 -10.01
N ALA A 86 11.17 16.04 -11.16
CA ALA A 86 11.15 17.46 -11.52
C ALA A 86 9.72 18.00 -11.69
N ASP A 87 8.78 17.13 -12.09
CA ASP A 87 7.37 17.44 -12.25
C ASP A 87 6.55 16.25 -11.73
N PRO A 88 6.23 16.22 -10.42
CA PRO A 88 5.41 15.14 -9.88
C PRO A 88 4.03 15.19 -10.53
N PRO A 89 3.44 14.04 -10.90
CA PRO A 89 2.11 14.03 -11.51
C PRO A 89 1.11 14.72 -10.58
N VAL A 90 0.37 15.68 -11.14
CA VAL A 90 -0.73 16.37 -10.45
C VAL A 90 -2.04 15.70 -10.86
N GLY A 91 -2.60 14.93 -9.93
CA GLY A 91 -3.81 14.14 -10.15
C GLY A 91 -3.52 12.68 -10.49
N GLY A 92 -4.50 11.81 -10.25
CA GLY A 92 -4.35 10.35 -10.33
C GLY A 92 -4.21 9.70 -8.97
N GLU A 93 -4.18 8.37 -8.97
CA GLU A 93 -3.97 7.57 -7.77
C GLU A 93 -2.57 7.81 -7.18
N VAL A 94 -2.49 7.80 -5.85
CA VAL A 94 -1.27 8.02 -5.10
C VAL A 94 -0.99 6.78 -4.29
N GLU A 95 0.23 6.26 -4.38
CA GLU A 95 0.68 5.09 -3.64
C GLU A 95 1.98 5.38 -2.91
N SER A 96 2.13 4.94 -1.67
CA SER A 96 3.42 5.00 -0.99
C SER A 96 3.61 3.82 -0.07
N ALA A 97 4.86 3.53 0.29
CA ALA A 97 5.17 2.50 1.26
C ALA A 97 6.29 2.91 2.21
N GLN A 98 6.25 2.39 3.42
CA GLN A 98 7.33 2.41 4.40
C GLN A 98 7.66 0.98 4.80
N LEU A 99 8.94 0.63 4.73
CA LEU A 99 9.46 -0.71 4.97
C LEU A 99 10.46 -0.64 6.12
N THR A 100 10.21 -1.37 7.20
CA THR A 100 11.18 -1.51 8.29
C THR A 100 12.03 -2.75 8.01
N VAL A 101 13.35 -2.61 8.02
CA VAL A 101 14.32 -3.67 7.74
C VAL A 101 15.55 -3.42 8.61
N ASP A 102 15.87 -4.34 9.53
CA ASP A 102 17.11 -4.32 10.32
C ASP A 102 17.33 -3.00 11.08
N GLY A 103 16.27 -2.53 11.74
CA GLY A 103 16.22 -1.30 12.52
C GLY A 103 16.16 -0.02 11.69
N ARG A 104 15.96 -0.11 10.37
CA ARG A 104 15.94 1.04 9.45
C ARG A 104 14.63 1.11 8.69
N THR A 105 14.12 2.31 8.51
CA THR A 105 12.92 2.57 7.68
C THR A 105 13.31 3.06 6.29
N TYR A 106 12.76 2.40 5.27
CA TYR A 106 12.91 2.76 3.86
C TYR A 106 11.57 3.24 3.33
N ALA A 107 11.51 4.49 2.89
CA ALA A 107 10.32 5.05 2.25
C ALA A 107 10.39 4.85 0.74
N ILE A 108 9.31 4.33 0.14
CA ILE A 108 9.07 4.34 -1.30
C ILE A 108 8.04 5.46 -1.55
N PRO A 109 8.43 6.54 -2.26
CA PRO A 109 7.57 7.70 -2.47
C PRO A 109 6.57 7.44 -3.59
N PHE A 110 5.52 8.27 -3.61
CA PHE A 110 4.49 8.22 -4.65
C PHE A 110 4.96 8.61 -6.05
N ALA A 111 6.02 9.40 -6.13
CA ALA A 111 6.61 9.82 -7.40
C ALA A 111 8.08 9.42 -7.43
N VAL A 112 8.47 8.71 -8.49
CA VAL A 112 9.84 8.28 -8.75
C VAL A 112 10.23 8.59 -10.19
N ALA A 113 11.53 8.68 -10.45
CA ALA A 113 12.03 8.89 -11.81
C ALA A 113 11.55 7.75 -12.75
N PRO A 114 11.32 8.01 -14.06
CA PRO A 114 10.79 7.01 -14.99
C PRO A 114 11.56 5.69 -15.03
N VAL A 115 12.89 5.74 -14.85
CA VAL A 115 13.77 4.56 -14.80
C VAL A 115 13.49 3.62 -13.63
N ASP A 116 12.84 4.13 -12.58
CA ASP A 116 12.50 3.38 -11.37
C ASP A 116 11.02 3.03 -11.27
N HIS A 117 10.20 3.46 -12.24
CA HIS A 117 8.76 3.23 -12.18
C HIS A 117 8.40 1.74 -12.16
N SER A 118 8.98 0.93 -13.05
CA SER A 118 8.66 -0.50 -13.15
C SER A 118 8.99 -1.28 -11.87
N ARG A 119 10.15 -1.01 -11.26
CA ARG A 119 10.57 -1.68 -10.01
C ARG A 119 9.68 -1.29 -8.82
N VAL A 120 9.25 -0.03 -8.76
CA VAL A 120 8.35 0.45 -7.69
C VAL A 120 6.96 -0.14 -7.85
N GLN A 121 6.43 -0.15 -9.06
CA GLN A 121 5.13 -0.77 -9.34
C GLN A 121 5.13 -2.27 -9.04
N ALA A 122 6.24 -2.97 -9.32
CA ALA A 122 6.39 -4.38 -8.93
C ALA A 122 6.37 -4.55 -7.39
N ALA A 123 7.03 -3.66 -6.65
CA ALA A 123 7.01 -3.68 -5.18
C ALA A 123 5.61 -3.43 -4.62
N TYR A 124 4.90 -2.40 -5.11
CA TYR A 124 3.53 -2.12 -4.68
C TYR A 124 2.56 -3.26 -5.01
N ALA A 125 2.64 -3.82 -6.21
CA ALA A 125 1.84 -4.97 -6.59
C ALA A 125 2.08 -6.18 -5.67
N ALA A 126 3.34 -6.46 -5.33
CA ALA A 126 3.69 -7.54 -4.41
C ALA A 126 3.19 -7.30 -2.98
N ILE A 127 3.26 -6.05 -2.49
CA ILE A 127 2.72 -5.68 -1.18
C ILE A 127 1.20 -5.88 -1.13
N ARG A 128 0.46 -5.38 -2.12
CA ARG A 128 -1.00 -5.55 -2.20
C ARG A 128 -1.41 -7.02 -2.28
N ALA A 129 -0.62 -7.84 -2.98
CA ALA A 129 -0.89 -9.27 -3.13
C ALA A 129 -0.78 -10.06 -1.82
N LEU A 130 -0.20 -9.49 -0.75
CA LEU A 130 -0.19 -10.13 0.57
C LEU A 130 -1.57 -10.14 1.24
N ALA A 131 -2.45 -9.20 0.89
CA ALA A 131 -3.82 -9.20 1.37
C ALA A 131 -4.66 -10.21 0.57
N PRO A 132 -5.44 -11.10 1.24
CA PRO A 132 -6.26 -12.10 0.57
C PRO A 132 -7.25 -11.50 -0.44
N PRO A 133 -7.42 -12.11 -1.64
CA PRO A 133 -8.38 -11.66 -2.66
C PRO A 133 -9.81 -11.43 -2.12
N ALA A 134 -10.27 -12.31 -1.23
CA ALA A 134 -11.59 -12.22 -0.62
C ALA A 134 -11.81 -10.93 0.21
N LEU A 135 -10.74 -10.35 0.78
CA LEU A 135 -10.84 -9.06 1.48
C LEU A 135 -11.08 -7.92 0.51
N TRP A 136 -10.38 -7.92 -0.64
CA TRP A 136 -10.58 -6.92 -1.68
C TRP A 136 -11.99 -6.99 -2.26
N GLU A 137 -12.50 -8.19 -2.53
CA GLU A 137 -13.87 -8.41 -2.99
C GLU A 137 -14.90 -7.89 -1.97
N LYS A 138 -14.70 -8.20 -0.69
CA LYS A 138 -15.56 -7.74 0.41
C LYS A 138 -15.59 -6.21 0.50
N LEU A 139 -14.43 -5.55 0.45
CA LEU A 139 -14.32 -4.09 0.54
C LEU A 139 -14.89 -3.40 -0.71
N ALA A 140 -14.67 -3.97 -1.89
CA ALA A 140 -15.26 -3.48 -3.13
C ALA A 140 -16.80 -3.53 -3.08
N ALA A 141 -17.37 -4.63 -2.59
CA ALA A 141 -18.81 -4.77 -2.42
C ALA A 141 -19.38 -3.77 -1.39
N ARG A 142 -18.70 -3.58 -0.25
CA ARG A 142 -19.09 -2.56 0.75
C ARG A 142 -19.04 -1.15 0.17
N ARG A 143 -18.01 -0.83 -0.62
CA ARG A 143 -17.88 0.47 -1.29
C ARG A 143 -19.01 0.70 -2.28
N GLN A 144 -19.39 -0.31 -3.06
CA GLN A 144 -20.54 -0.21 -3.97
C GLN A 144 -21.81 0.12 -3.19
N ALA A 145 -22.09 -0.59 -2.09
CA ALA A 145 -23.25 -0.29 -1.24
C ALA A 145 -23.21 1.14 -0.68
N TYR A 146 -22.04 1.61 -0.24
CA TYR A 146 -21.88 3.00 0.22
C TYR A 146 -22.23 4.03 -0.86
N MET A 147 -21.76 3.82 -2.10
CA MET A 147 -22.07 4.70 -3.23
C MET A 147 -23.57 4.68 -3.59
N ASP A 148 -24.22 3.52 -3.50
CA ASP A 148 -25.66 3.39 -3.76
C ASP A 148 -26.50 4.13 -2.70
N GLU A 149 -26.01 4.20 -1.45
CA GLU A 149 -26.65 4.94 -0.35
C GLU A 149 -26.35 6.45 -0.38
N HIS A 150 -25.29 6.87 -1.06
CA HIS A 150 -24.83 8.27 -1.15
C HIS A 150 -24.71 8.73 -2.61
N PRO A 151 -25.83 8.80 -3.35
CA PRO A 151 -25.83 9.29 -4.73
C PRO A 151 -25.44 10.77 -4.81
N GLU A 152 -24.93 11.19 -5.98
CA GLU A 152 -24.60 12.59 -6.30
C GLU A 152 -25.76 13.58 -6.15
#